data_AF-A9VAK0-F1
#
_entry.id   AF-A9VAK0-F1
#
_cell.length_a   1.000
_cell.length_b   1.000
_cell.length_c   1.000
_cell.angle_alpha   90.00
_cell.angle_beta   90.00
_cell.angle_gamma   90.00
#
_symmetry.space_group_name_H-M   'P 1'
#
loop_
_entity.id
_entity.type
_entity.pdbx_description
1 polymer ?
#
loop_
_entity_poly.entity_id
_entity_poly.type
_entity_poly.pdbx_seq_one_letter_code
_entity_poly.pdbx_strand_id
1 'polypeptide(L)'
;MVLRGIVRCLVAVLVQGVVCANLASAEPTIGVDVDGNLFINSSSSGGDARLLLNGVDVIQELADLRRLYAGRTTTASTTTVPTTASTTTTASTVLTTTTAPANTNVTHFGTVGCQLENVPSGVTHIQGSFLLDECVQLRSTDLLIFSKLVYVSGNFRIYSFYSPRQFNDAVTNVDGLKRTLTVGGFFSLGYISGLVDINGLANITSIGGVLNLASNDDLINVDGLSGLTSIPGNVCLNDNNGLINIDGLANITSVGGDVSLGYNRKLTNVNGFQSLTSIGGDLGLSHNEALSNVNGFASVASVGGDLLCERFKQQSRLFPQQNEQH
;
A
#
# COMPACT_ATOMS: atom_id res chain seq x y z
N MET A 1 -12.00 -43.06 -29.81
CA MET A 1 -11.93 -42.17 -28.63
C MET A 1 -10.81 -41.14 -28.82
N VAL A 2 -10.87 -40.38 -29.92
CA VAL A 2 -9.83 -39.42 -30.38
C VAL A 2 -10.54 -38.13 -30.83
N LEU A 3 -11.45 -37.63 -29.99
CA LEU A 3 -12.23 -36.41 -30.29
C LEU A 3 -12.61 -35.62 -29.03
N ARG A 4 -11.79 -35.72 -27.97
CA ARG A 4 -11.85 -34.81 -26.81
C ARG A 4 -10.51 -34.14 -26.46
N GLY A 5 -9.44 -34.45 -27.21
CA GLY A 5 -8.13 -33.80 -27.10
C GLY A 5 -7.89 -32.65 -28.10
N ILE A 6 -8.75 -32.50 -29.12
CA ILE A 6 -8.55 -31.50 -30.20
C ILE A 6 -9.29 -30.18 -29.92
N VAL A 7 -10.24 -30.15 -28.98
CA VAL A 7 -10.95 -28.91 -28.57
C VAL A 7 -10.17 -28.09 -27.54
N ARG A 8 -9.14 -28.64 -26.89
CA ARG A 8 -8.25 -27.90 -25.97
C ARG A 8 -6.92 -27.44 -26.60
N CYS A 9 -6.67 -27.78 -27.88
CA CYS A 9 -5.56 -27.20 -28.66
C CYS A 9 -6.01 -26.12 -29.65
N LEU A 10 -7.31 -25.94 -29.90
CA LEU A 10 -7.81 -24.84 -30.74
C LEU A 10 -8.10 -23.54 -29.98
N VAL A 11 -8.22 -23.59 -28.65
CA VAL A 11 -8.38 -22.39 -27.79
C VAL A 11 -7.03 -21.81 -27.35
N ALA A 12 -5.95 -22.60 -27.37
CA ALA A 12 -4.59 -22.12 -27.06
C ALA A 12 -3.87 -21.48 -28.27
N VAL A 13 -4.29 -21.79 -29.51
CA VAL A 13 -3.66 -21.24 -30.74
C VAL A 13 -4.45 -20.06 -31.34
N LEU A 14 -5.64 -19.74 -30.81
CA LEU A 14 -6.36 -18.51 -31.16
C LEU A 14 -6.05 -17.31 -30.23
N VAL A 15 -5.36 -17.53 -29.12
CA VAL A 15 -4.95 -16.43 -28.21
C VAL A 15 -3.52 -15.93 -28.52
N GLN A 16 -2.68 -16.73 -29.19
CA GLN A 16 -1.38 -16.26 -29.70
C GLN A 16 -1.42 -15.75 -31.15
N GLY A 17 -2.54 -15.93 -31.87
CA GLY A 17 -2.75 -15.44 -33.24
C GLY A 17 -3.41 -14.05 -33.36
N VAL A 18 -3.87 -13.45 -32.25
CA VAL A 18 -4.56 -12.14 -32.26
C VAL A 18 -3.62 -10.98 -31.88
N VAL A 19 -2.40 -11.26 -31.39
CA VAL A 19 -1.44 -10.22 -31.00
C VAL A 19 -0.55 -9.74 -32.17
N CYS A 20 -0.56 -10.40 -33.34
CA CYS A 20 0.25 -9.99 -34.50
C CYS A 20 -0.54 -9.61 -35.77
N ALA A 21 -1.85 -9.35 -35.70
CA ALA A 21 -2.66 -9.00 -36.87
C ALA A 21 -3.38 -7.63 -36.82
N ASN A 22 -3.16 -6.79 -35.81
CA ASN A 22 -3.71 -5.42 -35.76
C ASN A 22 -2.65 -4.32 -35.65
N LEU A 23 -1.41 -4.58 -36.10
CA LEU A 23 -0.38 -3.55 -36.27
C LEU A 23 -0.45 -2.83 -37.63
N ALA A 24 -1.60 -2.88 -38.31
CA ALA A 24 -1.79 -2.25 -39.62
C ALA A 24 -2.96 -1.25 -39.69
N SER A 25 -3.53 -0.82 -38.56
CA SER A 25 -4.41 0.36 -38.51
C SER A 25 -4.13 1.16 -37.24
N ALA A 26 -3.79 2.43 -37.43
CA ALA A 26 -3.42 3.39 -36.39
C ALA A 26 -4.64 3.79 -35.54
N GLU A 27 -5.01 2.94 -34.58
CA GLU A 27 -5.93 3.33 -33.51
C GLU A 27 -5.19 3.45 -32.18
N PRO A 28 -5.53 4.45 -31.34
CA PRO A 28 -5.01 4.52 -29.99
C PRO A 28 -5.44 3.29 -29.18
N THR A 29 -4.49 2.61 -28.54
CA THR A 29 -4.76 1.44 -27.70
C THR A 29 -4.21 1.64 -26.29
N ILE A 30 -4.99 1.25 -25.30
CA ILE A 30 -4.56 1.08 -23.91
C ILE A 30 -4.62 -0.41 -23.62
N GLY A 31 -3.52 -1.00 -23.18
CA GLY A 31 -3.46 -2.41 -22.83
C GLY A 31 -2.44 -2.69 -21.75
N VAL A 32 -2.40 -3.93 -21.30
CA VAL A 32 -1.44 -4.41 -20.31
C VAL A 32 -0.63 -5.53 -20.97
N ASP A 33 0.69 -5.49 -20.87
CA ASP A 33 1.54 -6.53 -21.41
C ASP A 33 1.54 -7.80 -20.53
N VAL A 34 2.26 -8.82 -20.98
CA VAL A 34 2.35 -10.12 -20.28
C VAL A 34 3.04 -10.02 -18.92
N ASP A 35 3.77 -8.93 -18.67
CA ASP A 35 4.47 -8.65 -17.42
C ASP A 35 3.63 -7.73 -16.50
N GLY A 36 2.41 -7.37 -16.90
CA GLY A 36 1.52 -6.51 -16.13
C GLY A 36 1.77 -5.02 -16.32
N ASN A 37 2.64 -4.60 -17.24
CA ASN A 37 2.89 -3.19 -17.50
C ASN A 37 1.78 -2.60 -18.38
N LEU A 38 1.28 -1.44 -17.99
CA LEU A 38 0.36 -0.65 -18.79
C LEU A 38 1.10 -0.04 -19.98
N PHE A 39 0.71 -0.41 -21.19
CA PHE A 39 1.15 0.25 -22.42
C PHE A 39 0.04 1.11 -23.00
N ILE A 40 0.41 2.31 -23.43
CA ILE A 40 -0.49 3.25 -24.09
C ILE A 40 0.15 3.63 -25.43
N ASN A 41 -0.45 3.17 -26.52
CA ASN A 41 -0.06 3.54 -27.88
C ASN A 41 -1.05 4.59 -28.38
N SER A 42 -0.60 5.83 -28.56
CA SER A 42 -1.44 6.93 -29.04
C SER A 42 -1.48 7.07 -30.56
N SER A 43 -0.92 6.09 -31.31
CA SER A 43 -0.59 6.13 -32.75
C SER A 43 -1.27 7.24 -33.58
N SER A 44 -0.66 8.42 -33.62
CA SER A 44 -0.96 9.43 -34.64
C SER A 44 0.22 9.47 -35.61
N SER A 45 -0.02 9.11 -36.88
CA SER A 45 0.95 9.28 -37.97
C SER A 45 1.11 10.75 -38.40
N GLY A 46 0.48 11.69 -37.68
CA GLY A 46 0.68 13.14 -37.78
C GLY A 46 1.12 13.67 -36.42
N GLY A 47 2.20 14.45 -36.41
CA GLY A 47 2.85 14.93 -35.19
C GLY A 47 1.93 15.75 -34.31
N ASP A 48 1.53 15.14 -33.18
CA ASP A 48 1.24 15.73 -31.86
C ASP A 48 0.53 14.66 -31.03
N ALA A 49 1.26 13.59 -30.73
CA ALA A 49 0.77 12.54 -29.85
C ALA A 49 0.73 13.07 -28.40
N ARG A 50 -0.47 13.19 -27.83
CA ARG A 50 -0.69 13.65 -26.45
C ARG A 50 -1.22 12.51 -25.59
N LEU A 51 -0.75 12.42 -24.35
CA LEU A 51 -1.35 11.54 -23.34
C LEU A 51 -1.93 12.43 -22.25
N LEU A 52 -3.26 12.53 -22.19
CA LEU A 52 -3.94 13.35 -21.21
C LEU A 52 -4.40 12.48 -20.03
N LEU A 53 -3.81 12.70 -18.86
CA LEU A 53 -4.32 12.14 -17.61
C LEU A 53 -5.00 13.26 -16.82
N ASN A 54 -6.33 13.19 -16.68
CA ASN A 54 -7.14 14.25 -16.08
C ASN A 54 -6.91 15.63 -16.71
N GLY A 55 -6.70 15.68 -18.03
CA GLY A 55 -6.44 16.92 -18.77
C GLY A 55 -4.98 17.39 -18.76
N VAL A 56 -4.07 16.68 -18.08
CA VAL A 56 -2.63 16.98 -18.06
C VAL A 56 -1.91 16.20 -19.15
N ASP A 57 -1.17 16.90 -20.01
CA ASP A 57 -0.34 16.31 -21.06
C ASP A 57 0.97 15.76 -20.50
N VAL A 58 0.93 14.49 -20.08
CA VAL A 58 2.05 13.88 -19.37
C VAL A 58 3.27 13.65 -20.26
N ILE A 59 3.11 13.57 -21.59
CA ILE A 59 4.24 13.46 -22.53
C ILE A 59 4.99 14.78 -22.59
N GLN A 60 4.25 15.89 -22.66
CA GLN A 60 4.85 17.23 -22.66
C GLN A 60 5.55 17.53 -21.33
N GLU A 61 4.91 17.22 -20.20
CA GLU A 61 5.51 17.36 -18.86
C GLU A 61 6.82 16.57 -18.73
N LEU A 62 6.87 15.34 -19.26
CA LEU A 62 8.08 14.52 -19.25
C LEU A 62 9.19 15.09 -20.14
N ALA A 63 8.83 15.65 -21.30
CA ALA A 63 9.77 16.31 -22.20
C ALA A 63 10.38 17.58 -21.57
N ASP A 64 9.57 18.36 -20.86
CA ASP A 64 10.02 19.57 -20.18
C ASP A 64 10.87 19.25 -18.95
N LEU A 65 10.52 18.20 -18.19
CA LEU A 65 11.39 17.66 -17.14
C LEU A 65 12.73 17.21 -17.72
N ARG A 66 12.74 16.48 -18.85
CA ARG A 66 13.98 16.03 -19.48
C ARG A 66 14.88 17.20 -19.90
N ARG A 67 14.29 18.31 -20.40
CA ARG A 67 15.03 19.54 -20.71
C ARG A 67 15.56 20.22 -19.45
N LEU A 68 14.77 20.28 -18.39
CA LEU A 68 15.16 20.85 -17.10
C LEU A 68 16.36 20.13 -16.48
N TYR A 69 16.39 18.79 -16.58
CA TYR A 69 17.48 17.98 -16.06
C TYR A 69 18.68 17.90 -17.02
N ALA A 70 18.48 18.00 -18.35
CA ALA A 70 19.57 18.11 -19.31
C ALA A 70 20.40 19.39 -19.10
N GLY A 71 19.80 20.46 -18.57
CA GLY A 71 20.49 21.70 -18.21
C GLY A 71 21.35 21.61 -16.94
N ARG A 72 21.37 20.49 -16.21
CA ARG A 72 22.17 20.30 -14.98
C ARG A 72 23.46 19.53 -15.18
N THR A 73 23.72 19.01 -16.38
CA THR A 73 24.99 18.37 -16.72
C THR A 73 25.77 19.25 -17.69
N THR A 74 26.58 20.15 -17.13
CA THR A 74 27.98 20.49 -17.52
C THR A 74 28.31 21.89 -17.02
N THR A 75 29.20 21.99 -16.03
CA THR A 75 30.38 22.87 -16.09
C THR A 75 31.28 22.56 -14.88
N ALA A 76 32.31 21.77 -15.12
CA ALA A 76 33.59 21.98 -14.46
C ALA A 76 34.26 23.17 -15.14
N SER A 77 34.64 24.20 -14.39
CA SER A 77 35.86 24.99 -14.64
C SER A 77 36.02 26.12 -13.60
N THR A 78 37.10 25.99 -12.83
CA THR A 78 38.14 27.00 -12.56
C THR A 78 37.74 28.48 -12.49
N THR A 79 37.92 29.02 -11.29
CA THR A 79 38.60 30.30 -10.96
C THR A 79 38.88 31.26 -12.12
N THR A 80 38.27 32.45 -12.08
CA THR A 80 38.95 33.77 -12.06
C THR A 80 37.93 34.91 -11.91
N VAL A 81 38.26 35.86 -11.03
CA VAL A 81 37.68 37.21 -10.85
C VAL A 81 38.57 38.15 -11.69
N PRO A 82 38.06 39.18 -12.43
CA PRO A 82 37.76 40.49 -11.83
C PRO A 82 36.71 41.44 -12.50
N THR A 83 36.13 42.28 -11.63
CA THR A 83 35.63 43.68 -11.72
C THR A 83 35.32 44.36 -13.07
N THR A 84 34.13 44.99 -13.19
CA THR A 84 33.87 46.46 -13.15
C THR A 84 32.41 46.81 -13.53
N ALA A 85 31.97 48.01 -13.14
CA ALA A 85 30.58 48.48 -13.07
C ALA A 85 29.99 49.08 -14.36
N SER A 86 28.65 49.05 -14.51
CA SER A 86 27.76 50.25 -14.57
C SER A 86 26.51 50.10 -15.46
N THR A 87 25.38 50.54 -14.89
CA THR A 87 24.19 51.20 -15.50
C THR A 87 23.16 50.45 -16.37
N THR A 88 21.99 50.24 -15.73
CA THR A 88 20.60 50.52 -16.16
C THR A 88 20.09 50.04 -17.52
N THR A 89 19.06 49.18 -17.50
CA THR A 89 17.74 49.51 -18.07
C THR A 89 16.65 48.59 -17.53
N THR A 90 15.54 49.22 -17.14
CA THR A 90 14.28 48.67 -16.65
C THR A 90 13.54 47.86 -17.70
N ALA A 91 13.13 46.64 -17.35
CA ALA A 91 11.97 45.97 -17.94
C ALA A 91 11.18 45.29 -16.82
N SER A 92 10.17 46.02 -16.31
CA SER A 92 9.17 45.52 -15.39
C SER A 92 8.15 44.71 -16.19
N THR A 93 8.40 43.41 -16.35
CA THR A 93 7.34 42.47 -16.72
C THR A 93 6.58 42.10 -15.45
N VAL A 94 5.41 42.71 -15.30
CA VAL A 94 4.38 42.34 -14.35
C VAL A 94 4.05 40.86 -14.57
N LEU A 95 4.61 40.00 -13.73
CA LEU A 95 4.15 38.63 -13.57
C LEU A 95 2.77 38.70 -12.93
N THR A 96 1.73 38.60 -13.75
CA THR A 96 0.38 38.29 -13.28
C THR A 96 0.44 36.95 -12.58
N THR A 97 0.45 36.98 -11.26
CA THR A 97 0.26 35.82 -10.39
C THR A 97 -1.16 35.32 -10.59
N THR A 98 -1.38 34.50 -11.61
CA THR A 98 -2.50 33.56 -11.60
C THR A 98 -2.18 32.55 -10.51
N THR A 99 -2.81 32.74 -9.35
CA THR A 99 -2.81 31.78 -8.25
C THR A 99 -3.35 30.44 -8.77
N ALA A 100 -2.42 29.53 -9.11
CA ALA A 100 -2.74 28.12 -9.24
C ALA A 100 -3.34 27.65 -7.91
N PRO A 101 -4.39 26.80 -7.92
CA PRO A 101 -5.03 26.36 -6.70
C PRO A 101 -4.02 25.64 -5.79
N ALA A 102 -4.09 25.95 -4.50
CA ALA A 102 -3.18 25.50 -3.45
C ALA A 102 -3.34 24.01 -3.11
N ASN A 103 -3.03 23.12 -4.05
CA ASN A 103 -2.80 21.69 -3.83
C ASN A 103 -1.54 21.26 -4.61
N THR A 104 -0.40 21.89 -4.32
CA THR A 104 0.88 21.40 -4.80
C THR A 104 1.24 20.12 -4.04
N ASN A 105 1.43 19.03 -4.77
CA ASN A 105 1.94 17.78 -4.22
C ASN A 105 3.34 18.01 -3.65
N VAL A 106 3.47 18.04 -2.33
CA VAL A 106 4.76 18.02 -1.65
C VAL A 106 5.25 16.57 -1.61
N THR A 107 6.36 16.29 -2.29
CA THR A 107 6.90 14.92 -2.44
C THR A 107 8.23 14.78 -1.72
N HIS A 108 8.37 13.73 -0.92
CA HIS A 108 9.65 13.27 -0.38
C HIS A 108 10.16 12.09 -1.22
N PHE A 109 11.43 12.09 -1.60
CA PHE A 109 12.05 11.00 -2.36
C PHE A 109 12.97 10.19 -1.46
N GLY A 110 12.92 8.87 -1.60
CA GLY A 110 13.69 7.95 -0.76
C GLY A 110 12.95 7.56 0.52
N THR A 111 13.69 6.98 1.47
CA THR A 111 13.11 6.43 2.70
C THR A 111 12.98 7.50 3.77
N VAL A 112 11.76 7.67 4.28
CA VAL A 112 11.52 8.40 5.53
C VAL A 112 11.91 7.49 6.70
N GLY A 113 12.90 7.92 7.48
CA GLY A 113 13.33 7.26 8.73
C GLY A 113 13.14 8.16 9.95
N CYS A 114 13.80 7.86 11.07
CA CYS A 114 13.59 8.57 12.34
C CYS A 114 14.01 10.06 12.35
N GLN A 115 14.74 10.53 11.34
CA GLN A 115 15.12 11.94 11.18
C GLN A 115 13.99 12.74 10.52
N LEU A 116 12.89 12.92 11.25
CA LEU A 116 11.66 13.55 10.75
C LEU A 116 11.86 15.02 10.37
N GLU A 117 12.87 15.67 10.93
CA GLU A 117 13.28 17.04 10.56
C GLU A 117 13.70 17.18 9.09
N ASN A 118 14.08 16.07 8.43
CA ASN A 118 14.42 16.04 7.01
C ASN A 118 13.21 15.86 6.09
N VAL A 119 12.02 15.63 6.66
CA VAL A 119 10.77 15.48 5.89
C VAL A 119 10.19 16.87 5.59
N PRO A 120 9.87 17.18 4.32
CA PRO A 120 9.23 18.44 3.98
C PRO A 120 7.90 18.64 4.71
N SER A 121 7.68 19.84 5.23
CA SER A 121 6.40 20.20 5.87
C SER A 121 5.23 20.05 4.90
N GLY A 122 4.17 19.40 5.35
CA GLY A 122 2.98 19.16 4.54
C GLY A 122 3.19 18.14 3.43
N VAL A 123 4.13 17.22 3.58
CA VAL A 123 4.34 16.09 2.67
C VAL A 123 3.01 15.38 2.35
N THR A 124 2.78 15.18 1.07
CA THR A 124 1.58 14.52 0.52
C THR A 124 1.91 13.18 -0.11
N HIS A 125 3.13 13.01 -0.61
CA HIS A 125 3.59 11.81 -1.30
C HIS A 125 5.00 11.44 -0.82
N ILE A 126 5.23 10.15 -0.60
CA ILE A 126 6.56 9.57 -0.41
C ILE A 126 6.82 8.65 -1.60
N GLN A 127 7.77 9.05 -2.45
CA GLN A 127 8.32 8.22 -3.53
C GLN A 127 9.49 7.42 -2.96
N GLY A 128 9.16 6.37 -2.21
CA GLY A 128 10.05 5.57 -1.41
C GLY A 128 9.29 4.88 -0.28
N SER A 129 10.02 4.42 0.74
CA SER A 129 9.42 3.77 1.91
C SER A 129 9.27 4.71 3.09
N PHE A 130 8.31 4.45 3.96
CA PHE A 130 8.16 5.05 5.27
C PHE A 130 8.56 3.99 6.30
N LEU A 131 9.74 4.09 6.90
CA LEU A 131 10.30 3.09 7.79
C LEU A 131 10.77 3.74 9.09
N LEU A 132 9.86 3.88 10.05
CA LEU A 132 10.16 4.36 11.40
C LEU A 132 10.52 3.16 12.29
N ASP A 133 11.69 2.59 12.03
CA ASP A 133 12.23 1.47 12.77
C ASP A 133 13.14 1.98 13.88
N GLU A 134 12.88 1.56 15.12
CA GLU A 134 13.68 1.91 16.31
C GLU A 134 13.79 3.41 16.59
N CYS A 135 12.74 4.17 16.32
CA CYS A 135 12.69 5.60 16.62
C CYS A 135 12.40 5.84 18.11
N VAL A 136 13.44 5.73 18.95
CA VAL A 136 13.40 5.71 20.43
C VAL A 136 12.62 6.85 21.10
N GLN A 137 12.43 7.99 20.42
CA GLN A 137 11.73 9.17 20.96
C GLN A 137 10.41 9.47 20.26
N LEU A 138 9.94 8.59 19.36
CA LEU A 138 8.75 8.81 18.56
C LEU A 138 7.50 8.89 19.45
N ARG A 139 6.66 9.89 19.19
CA ARG A 139 5.36 10.10 19.83
C ARG A 139 4.27 10.25 18.78
N SER A 140 3.01 10.05 19.16
CA SER A 140 1.89 10.30 18.25
C SER A 140 1.90 11.72 17.65
N THR A 141 2.39 12.72 18.40
CA THR A 141 2.49 14.12 17.94
C THR A 141 3.50 14.31 16.82
N ASP A 142 4.54 13.48 16.76
CA ASP A 142 5.58 13.61 15.72
C ASP A 142 5.05 13.14 14.37
N LEU A 143 4.07 12.24 14.37
CA LEU A 143 3.39 11.79 13.16
C LEU A 143 2.54 12.89 12.51
N LEU A 144 2.23 13.99 13.20
CA LEU A 144 1.38 15.07 12.67
C LEU A 144 1.98 15.76 11.43
N ILE A 145 3.29 15.67 11.22
CA ILE A 145 3.95 16.12 9.98
C ILE A 145 3.37 15.42 8.73
N PHE A 146 2.84 14.21 8.89
CA PHE A 146 2.23 13.40 7.83
C PHE A 146 0.72 13.60 7.70
N SER A 147 0.12 14.60 8.37
CA SER A 147 -1.34 14.84 8.34
C SER A 147 -1.93 15.15 6.96
N LYS A 148 -1.07 15.37 5.97
CA LYS A 148 -1.41 15.53 4.55
C LYS A 148 -0.92 14.40 3.66
N LEU A 149 -0.23 13.40 4.19
CA LEU A 149 0.28 12.25 3.46
C LEU A 149 -0.90 11.47 2.89
N VAL A 150 -0.87 11.20 1.59
CA VAL A 150 -1.90 10.46 0.85
C VAL A 150 -1.31 9.18 0.26
N TYR A 151 -0.02 9.18 -0.08
CA TYR A 151 0.58 8.10 -0.85
C TYR A 151 1.99 7.76 -0.38
N VAL A 152 2.27 6.46 -0.23
CA VAL A 152 3.62 5.90 -0.06
C VAL A 152 3.83 4.87 -1.16
N SER A 153 4.81 5.08 -2.04
CA SER A 153 5.03 4.15 -3.17
C SER A 153 5.64 2.81 -2.74
N GLY A 154 6.40 2.81 -1.64
CA GLY A 154 7.08 1.66 -1.10
C GLY A 154 6.40 1.11 0.16
N ASN A 155 7.21 0.57 1.05
CA ASN A 155 6.74 -0.05 2.27
C ASN A 155 6.41 1.00 3.34
N PHE A 156 5.44 0.70 4.19
CA PHE A 156 5.11 1.45 5.38
C PHE A 156 5.39 0.59 6.61
N ARG A 157 6.20 1.10 7.53
CA ARG A 157 6.55 0.44 8.78
C ARG A 157 6.71 1.44 9.92
N ILE A 158 6.12 1.11 11.07
CA ILE A 158 6.52 1.64 12.38
C ILE A 158 6.79 0.42 13.26
N TYR A 159 8.01 0.29 13.79
CA TYR A 159 8.44 -0.94 14.46
C TYR A 159 9.50 -0.70 15.55
N SER A 160 9.46 -1.48 16.65
CA SER A 160 10.55 -1.52 17.64
C SER A 160 10.81 -2.91 18.25
N PHE A 161 11.93 -3.55 17.95
CA PHE A 161 12.24 -4.91 18.39
C PHE A 161 12.70 -5.03 19.86
N TYR A 162 12.91 -3.92 20.57
CA TYR A 162 13.40 -3.91 21.95
C TYR A 162 12.27 -3.75 22.98
N SER A 163 11.95 -4.83 23.71
CA SER A 163 11.02 -4.85 24.86
C SER A 163 11.77 -5.39 26.11
N PRO A 164 11.49 -4.93 27.35
CA PRO A 164 10.17 -4.52 27.81
C PRO A 164 10.10 -3.22 28.66
N ARG A 165 9.08 -2.40 28.35
CA ARG A 165 8.43 -1.37 29.20
C ARG A 165 8.69 0.13 28.99
N GLN A 166 9.40 0.64 27.98
CA GLN A 166 9.47 2.12 27.80
C GLN A 166 9.66 2.64 26.36
N PHE A 167 9.79 1.79 25.34
CA PHE A 167 10.06 2.27 24.00
C PHE A 167 8.76 2.31 23.18
N ASN A 168 8.43 3.49 22.65
CA ASN A 168 7.19 3.82 21.91
C ASN A 168 5.86 3.72 22.67
N ASP A 169 5.86 3.65 24.01
CA ASP A 169 4.62 3.87 24.81
C ASP A 169 4.01 5.26 24.55
N ALA A 170 4.81 6.19 23.99
CA ALA A 170 4.36 7.52 23.60
C ALA A 170 3.66 7.57 22.23
N VAL A 171 3.70 6.49 21.43
CA VAL A 171 2.90 6.33 20.21
C VAL A 171 1.62 5.59 20.59
N THR A 172 0.63 6.36 21.00
CA THR A 172 -0.67 5.83 21.41
C THR A 172 -1.70 5.78 20.30
N ASN A 173 -1.45 6.50 19.20
CA ASN A 173 -2.28 6.55 18.01
C ASN A 173 -1.45 6.90 16.77
N VAL A 174 -2.08 6.80 15.61
CA VAL A 174 -1.53 7.20 14.31
C VAL A 174 -2.34 8.29 13.61
N ASP A 175 -2.93 9.23 14.36
CA ASP A 175 -3.79 10.31 13.83
C ASP A 175 -3.08 11.22 12.83
N GLY A 176 -1.75 11.26 12.91
CA GLY A 176 -0.90 11.88 11.91
C GLY A 176 -1.07 11.30 10.51
N LEU A 177 -1.60 10.09 10.35
CA LEU A 177 -1.76 9.40 9.07
C LEU A 177 -3.16 9.51 8.48
N LYS A 178 -4.05 10.32 9.07
CA LYS A 178 -5.49 10.40 8.75
C LYS A 178 -5.88 10.64 7.30
N ARG A 179 -4.96 11.00 6.40
CA ARG A 179 -5.22 11.21 4.97
C ARG A 179 -4.56 10.16 4.07
N THR A 180 -3.82 9.22 4.64
CA THR A 180 -3.09 8.20 3.90
C THR A 180 -4.10 7.30 3.22
N LEU A 181 -4.02 7.21 1.89
CA LEU A 181 -4.97 6.47 1.06
C LEU A 181 -4.37 5.15 0.56
N THR A 182 -3.08 5.18 0.19
CA THR A 182 -2.45 4.06 -0.50
C THR A 182 -1.01 3.84 -0.05
N VAL A 183 -0.67 2.57 0.16
CA VAL A 183 0.70 2.08 0.38
C VAL A 183 1.01 1.07 -0.71
N GLY A 184 2.05 1.31 -1.51
CA GLY A 184 2.41 0.47 -2.66
C GLY A 184 3.09 -0.84 -2.27
N GLY A 185 3.71 -0.91 -1.09
CA GLY A 185 4.36 -2.11 -0.55
C GLY A 185 3.59 -2.75 0.61
N PHE A 186 4.33 -3.34 1.55
CA PHE A 186 3.74 -3.85 2.79
C PHE A 186 3.36 -2.70 3.74
N PHE A 187 2.37 -2.92 4.58
CA PHE A 187 2.02 -2.08 5.72
C PHE A 187 2.26 -2.87 7.01
N SER A 188 3.08 -2.33 7.90
CA SER A 188 3.41 -2.99 9.16
C SER A 188 3.39 -2.01 10.34
N LEU A 189 2.59 -2.31 11.36
CA LEU A 189 2.74 -1.71 12.68
C LEU A 189 3.07 -2.82 13.66
N GLY A 190 4.21 -2.73 14.34
CA GLY A 190 4.48 -3.73 15.34
C GLY A 190 5.39 -3.33 16.46
N TYR A 191 5.21 -4.02 17.59
CA TYR A 191 5.93 -3.76 18.82
C TYR A 191 5.78 -2.30 19.27
N ILE A 192 4.55 -1.79 19.19
CA ILE A 192 4.16 -0.46 19.67
C ILE A 192 3.24 -0.68 20.88
N SER A 193 3.83 -0.95 22.05
CA SER A 193 3.10 -1.39 23.25
C SER A 193 1.99 -0.43 23.66
N GLY A 194 2.24 0.88 23.56
CA GLY A 194 1.25 1.90 23.91
C GLY A 194 0.21 2.20 22.83
N LEU A 195 0.26 1.57 21.64
CA LEU A 195 -0.67 1.84 20.54
C LEU A 195 -2.07 1.32 20.88
N VAL A 196 -2.97 2.23 21.21
CA VAL A 196 -4.36 1.90 21.56
C VAL A 196 -5.28 2.00 20.34
N ASP A 197 -5.00 2.97 19.47
CA ASP A 197 -5.92 3.38 18.40
C ASP A 197 -5.22 3.50 17.04
N ILE A 198 -5.82 2.91 16.00
CA ILE A 198 -5.40 3.05 14.60
C ILE A 198 -6.42 3.75 13.70
N ASN A 199 -7.40 4.47 14.26
CA ASN A 199 -8.42 5.23 13.51
C ASN A 199 -7.85 6.28 12.57
N GLY A 200 -6.63 6.77 12.84
CA GLY A 200 -5.85 7.55 11.89
C GLY A 200 -5.57 6.83 10.55
N LEU A 201 -5.89 5.55 10.41
CA LEU A 201 -5.79 4.81 9.15
C LEU A 201 -7.10 4.73 8.38
N ALA A 202 -8.22 5.30 8.86
CA ALA A 202 -9.57 5.07 8.29
C ALA A 202 -9.73 5.39 6.79
N ASN A 203 -8.79 6.13 6.20
CA ASN A 203 -8.77 6.43 4.77
C ASN A 203 -7.89 5.49 3.93
N ILE A 204 -7.20 4.50 4.52
CA ILE A 204 -6.41 3.54 3.76
C ILE A 204 -7.34 2.61 2.99
N THR A 205 -7.17 2.57 1.67
CA THR A 205 -8.00 1.75 0.76
C THR A 205 -7.21 0.72 -0.01
N SER A 206 -5.87 0.86 -0.04
CA SER A 206 -5.00 -0.04 -0.78
C SER A 206 -3.65 -0.25 -0.09
N ILE A 207 -3.26 -1.51 0.05
CA ILE A 207 -1.93 -1.99 0.44
C ILE A 207 -1.47 -2.93 -0.68
N GLY A 208 -0.31 -2.66 -1.27
CA GLY A 208 0.18 -3.45 -2.41
C GLY A 208 0.82 -4.79 -2.03
N GLY A 209 1.08 -5.02 -0.74
CA GLY A 209 1.68 -6.25 -0.23
C GLY A 209 0.99 -6.79 1.02
N VAL A 210 1.80 -7.05 2.04
CA VAL A 210 1.37 -7.64 3.33
C VAL A 210 0.76 -6.57 4.24
N LEU A 211 -0.32 -6.93 4.94
CA LEU A 211 -0.82 -6.22 6.12
C LEU A 211 -0.34 -6.95 7.38
N ASN A 212 0.51 -6.31 8.18
CA ASN A 212 1.05 -6.89 9.42
C ASN A 212 0.77 -5.98 10.62
N LEU A 213 -0.02 -6.46 11.58
CA LEU A 213 -0.16 -5.85 12.91
C LEU A 213 0.32 -6.85 13.95
N ALA A 214 1.50 -6.60 14.52
CA ALA A 214 2.16 -7.57 15.39
C ALA A 214 2.63 -6.97 16.72
N SER A 215 2.39 -7.65 17.85
CA SER A 215 2.95 -7.24 19.15
C SER A 215 2.53 -5.83 19.61
N ASN A 216 1.28 -5.41 19.34
CA ASN A 216 0.70 -4.17 19.86
C ASN A 216 -0.23 -4.50 21.03
N ASP A 217 0.34 -4.66 22.22
CA ASP A 217 -0.37 -5.23 23.38
C ASP A 217 -1.59 -4.43 23.84
N ASP A 218 -1.60 -3.09 23.68
CA ASP A 218 -2.73 -2.24 24.06
C ASP A 218 -3.73 -1.98 22.92
N LEU A 219 -3.51 -2.51 21.72
CA LEU A 219 -4.41 -2.31 20.57
C LEU A 219 -5.72 -3.07 20.79
N ILE A 220 -6.86 -2.36 20.74
CA ILE A 220 -8.16 -2.93 21.12
C ILE A 220 -8.95 -3.47 19.92
N ASN A 221 -8.85 -2.82 18.76
CA ASN A 221 -9.55 -3.20 17.53
C ASN A 221 -8.73 -2.76 16.30
N VAL A 222 -9.27 -3.00 15.11
CA VAL A 222 -8.67 -2.59 13.83
C VAL A 222 -9.63 -1.75 12.98
N ASP A 223 -10.54 -1.00 13.60
CA ASP A 223 -11.63 -0.27 12.91
C ASP A 223 -11.11 0.76 11.89
N GLY A 224 -9.91 1.29 12.13
CA GLY A 224 -9.18 2.12 11.19
C GLY A 224 -8.82 1.45 9.86
N LEU A 225 -9.02 0.14 9.69
CA LEU A 225 -8.76 -0.59 8.44
C LEU A 225 -10.00 -0.82 7.57
N SER A 226 -11.14 -0.23 7.95
CA SER A 226 -12.45 -0.41 7.28
C SER A 226 -12.50 0.00 5.80
N GLY A 227 -11.54 0.77 5.30
CA GLY A 227 -11.43 1.12 3.88
C GLY A 227 -10.87 0.02 2.97
N LEU A 228 -10.27 -1.04 3.53
CA LEU A 228 -9.64 -2.11 2.76
C LEU A 228 -10.66 -3.11 2.22
N THR A 229 -10.51 -3.49 0.95
CA THR A 229 -11.43 -4.43 0.26
C THR A 229 -10.75 -5.71 -0.22
N SER A 230 -9.44 -5.69 -0.38
CA SER A 230 -8.61 -6.85 -0.73
C SER A 230 -7.18 -6.62 -0.28
N ILE A 231 -6.44 -7.71 -0.03
CA ILE A 231 -5.02 -7.68 0.30
C ILE A 231 -4.29 -8.65 -0.64
N PRO A 232 -3.40 -8.18 -1.54
CA PRO A 232 -2.69 -9.05 -2.47
C PRO A 232 -1.74 -10.03 -1.78
N GLY A 233 -1.15 -9.63 -0.65
CA GLY A 233 -0.24 -10.45 0.15
C GLY A 233 -0.91 -11.10 1.35
N ASN A 234 -0.15 -11.23 2.44
CA ASN A 234 -0.59 -11.85 3.68
C ASN A 234 -1.33 -10.86 4.58
N VAL A 235 -2.24 -11.36 5.40
CA VAL A 235 -2.80 -10.67 6.57
C VAL A 235 -2.28 -11.35 7.83
N CYS A 236 -1.44 -10.65 8.59
CA CYS A 236 -0.85 -11.14 9.83
C CYS A 236 -1.32 -10.26 11.00
N LEU A 237 -2.13 -10.82 11.90
CA LEU A 237 -2.57 -10.19 13.14
C LEU A 237 -2.11 -11.04 14.32
N ASN A 238 -0.88 -10.82 14.78
CA ASN A 238 -0.23 -11.70 15.75
C ASN A 238 0.15 -10.95 17.04
N ASP A 239 0.08 -11.62 18.19
CA ASP A 239 0.59 -11.10 19.46
C ASP A 239 -0.01 -9.76 19.90
N ASN A 240 -1.26 -9.44 19.52
CA ASN A 240 -1.95 -8.24 20.02
C ASN A 240 -2.85 -8.64 21.20
N ASN A 241 -2.28 -8.77 22.40
CA ASN A 241 -2.98 -9.29 23.57
C ASN A 241 -4.25 -8.49 23.96
N GLY A 242 -4.27 -7.19 23.65
CA GLY A 242 -5.39 -6.28 23.86
C GLY A 242 -6.54 -6.45 22.88
N LEU A 243 -6.31 -7.08 21.72
CA LEU A 243 -7.22 -7.08 20.59
C LEU A 243 -8.50 -7.87 20.90
N ILE A 244 -9.65 -7.21 20.85
CA ILE A 244 -10.97 -7.79 21.21
C ILE A 244 -11.74 -8.27 19.98
N ASN A 245 -11.61 -7.56 18.87
CA ASN A 245 -12.29 -7.84 17.61
C ASN A 245 -11.42 -7.41 16.41
N ILE A 246 -11.83 -7.81 15.22
CA ILE A 246 -11.21 -7.44 13.94
C ILE A 246 -12.23 -6.81 12.97
N ASP A 247 -13.30 -6.21 13.48
CA ASP A 247 -14.49 -5.83 12.70
C ASP A 247 -14.17 -4.80 11.60
N GLY A 248 -13.14 -3.99 11.80
CA GLY A 248 -12.57 -3.13 10.76
C GLY A 248 -12.08 -3.85 9.49
N LEU A 249 -12.00 -5.17 9.46
CA LEU A 249 -11.67 -5.93 8.24
C LEU A 249 -12.90 -6.38 7.44
N ALA A 250 -14.13 -6.09 7.89
CA ALA A 250 -15.38 -6.64 7.36
C ALA A 250 -15.61 -6.42 5.85
N ASN A 251 -14.90 -5.50 5.22
CA ASN A 251 -14.99 -5.22 3.78
C ASN A 251 -13.99 -6.02 2.93
N ILE A 252 -13.03 -6.72 3.54
CA ILE A 252 -12.06 -7.54 2.81
C ILE A 252 -12.78 -8.76 2.22
N THR A 253 -12.68 -8.89 0.90
CA THR A 253 -13.31 -9.97 0.13
C THR A 253 -12.34 -11.04 -0.33
N SER A 254 -11.04 -10.71 -0.42
CA SER A 254 -9.98 -11.63 -0.81
C SER A 254 -8.64 -11.29 -0.16
N VAL A 255 -7.89 -12.35 0.16
CA VAL A 255 -6.48 -12.30 0.57
C VAL A 255 -5.69 -13.18 -0.38
N GLY A 256 -4.68 -12.63 -1.06
CA GLY A 256 -3.90 -13.36 -2.06
C GLY A 256 -2.85 -14.29 -1.47
N GLY A 257 -2.39 -14.03 -0.25
CA GLY A 257 -1.48 -14.89 0.51
C GLY A 257 -2.14 -15.53 1.72
N ASP A 258 -1.39 -15.63 2.82
CA ASP A 258 -1.82 -16.28 4.05
C ASP A 258 -2.67 -15.36 4.94
N VAL A 259 -3.57 -15.94 5.72
CA VAL A 259 -4.24 -15.29 6.84
C VAL A 259 -3.75 -15.93 8.13
N SER A 260 -3.01 -15.18 8.95
CA SER A 260 -2.49 -15.61 10.25
C SER A 260 -3.07 -14.76 11.38
N LEU A 261 -3.81 -15.42 12.29
CA LEU A 261 -4.31 -14.84 13.54
C LEU A 261 -3.79 -15.64 14.72
N GLY A 262 -2.70 -15.15 15.30
CA GLY A 262 -1.94 -15.80 16.37
C GLY A 262 -1.94 -14.99 17.66
N TYR A 263 -2.02 -15.64 18.83
CA TYR A 263 -1.66 -15.01 20.11
C TYR A 263 -2.47 -13.75 20.48
N ASN A 264 -3.71 -13.60 20.01
CA ASN A 264 -4.60 -12.50 20.41
C ASN A 264 -5.54 -12.98 21.52
N ARG A 265 -5.04 -13.04 22.77
CA ARG A 265 -5.74 -13.70 23.88
C ARG A 265 -7.14 -13.17 24.19
N LYS A 266 -7.41 -11.88 23.93
CA LYS A 266 -8.72 -11.24 24.15
C LYS A 266 -9.65 -11.29 22.94
N LEU A 267 -9.21 -11.80 21.80
CA LEU A 267 -10.00 -11.81 20.57
C LEU A 267 -11.21 -12.72 20.74
N THR A 268 -12.41 -12.15 20.67
CA THR A 268 -13.66 -12.86 21.00
C THR A 268 -14.37 -13.46 19.78
N ASN A 269 -14.13 -12.89 18.60
CA ASN A 269 -14.75 -13.25 17.33
C ASN A 269 -13.82 -12.92 16.15
N VAL A 270 -14.18 -13.43 14.97
CA VAL A 270 -13.50 -13.16 13.69
C VAL A 270 -14.45 -12.58 12.64
N ASN A 271 -15.49 -11.84 13.07
CA ASN A 271 -16.55 -11.32 12.20
C ASN A 271 -16.02 -10.32 11.16
N GLY A 272 -14.85 -9.72 11.40
CA GLY A 272 -14.09 -8.99 10.40
C GLY A 272 -13.82 -9.76 9.10
N PHE A 273 -13.95 -11.09 9.06
CA PHE A 273 -13.81 -11.85 7.81
C PHE A 273 -15.14 -12.29 7.19
N GLN A 274 -16.28 -11.76 7.64
CA GLN A 274 -17.61 -12.19 7.16
C GLN A 274 -17.80 -12.05 5.63
N SER A 275 -17.06 -11.14 4.98
CA SER A 275 -17.10 -10.93 3.52
C SER A 275 -15.97 -11.66 2.78
N LEU A 276 -15.04 -12.28 3.50
CA LEU A 276 -13.89 -12.95 2.92
C LEU A 276 -14.35 -14.21 2.17
N THR A 277 -14.05 -14.26 0.88
CA THR A 277 -14.47 -15.36 -0.01
C THR A 277 -13.32 -16.27 -0.43
N SER A 278 -12.08 -15.77 -0.45
CA SER A 278 -10.91 -16.53 -0.88
C SER A 278 -9.64 -16.16 -0.13
N ILE A 279 -8.87 -17.18 0.25
CA ILE A 279 -7.51 -17.08 0.78
C ILE A 279 -6.59 -17.83 -0.19
N GLY A 280 -5.56 -17.18 -0.72
CA GLY A 280 -4.65 -17.79 -1.68
C GLY A 280 -3.61 -18.74 -1.07
N GLY A 281 -3.24 -18.50 0.18
CA GLY A 281 -2.31 -19.34 0.95
C GLY A 281 -3.00 -20.07 2.11
N ASP A 282 -2.31 -20.14 3.25
CA ASP A 282 -2.77 -20.84 4.45
C ASP A 282 -3.77 -20.00 5.26
N LEU A 283 -4.67 -20.67 5.99
CA LEU A 283 -5.46 -20.07 7.07
C LEU A 283 -4.96 -20.61 8.42
N GLY A 284 -4.18 -19.78 9.11
CA GLY A 284 -3.63 -20.05 10.43
C GLY A 284 -4.39 -19.31 11.53
N LEU A 285 -5.02 -20.07 12.42
CA LEU A 285 -5.58 -19.60 13.67
C LEU A 285 -4.80 -20.30 14.80
N SER A 286 -4.11 -19.55 15.66
CA SER A 286 -3.50 -20.14 16.85
C SER A 286 -3.55 -19.27 18.10
N HIS A 287 -3.67 -19.88 19.28
CA HIS A 287 -3.51 -19.18 20.56
C HIS A 287 -4.43 -17.96 20.78
N ASN A 288 -5.68 -17.99 20.29
CA ASN A 288 -6.69 -16.96 20.59
C ASN A 288 -7.69 -17.50 21.62
N GLU A 289 -7.27 -17.53 22.89
CA GLU A 289 -7.98 -18.22 23.99
C GLU A 289 -9.42 -17.73 24.22
N ALA A 290 -9.74 -16.47 23.93
CA ALA A 290 -11.10 -15.94 24.08
C ALA A 290 -12.03 -16.26 22.89
N LEU A 291 -11.50 -16.71 21.75
CA LEU A 291 -12.27 -16.92 20.53
C LEU A 291 -13.19 -18.13 20.69
N SER A 292 -14.49 -17.88 20.51
CA SER A 292 -15.54 -18.86 20.81
C SER A 292 -16.00 -19.67 19.59
N ASN A 293 -15.88 -19.11 18.39
CA ASN A 293 -16.26 -19.72 17.12
C ASN A 293 -15.53 -19.02 15.97
N VAL A 294 -15.62 -19.60 14.76
CA VAL A 294 -14.98 -19.08 13.54
C VAL A 294 -16.00 -18.69 12.46
N ASN A 295 -17.25 -18.39 12.85
CA ASN A 295 -18.34 -18.12 11.90
C ASN A 295 -18.06 -16.91 10.98
N GLY A 296 -17.14 -16.03 11.37
CA GLY A 296 -16.65 -14.99 10.48
C GLY A 296 -16.07 -15.52 9.17
N PHE A 297 -15.58 -16.76 9.10
CA PHE A 297 -15.10 -17.37 7.86
C PHE A 297 -16.19 -18.12 7.07
N ALA A 298 -17.47 -17.98 7.42
CA ALA A 298 -18.55 -18.74 6.77
C ALA A 298 -18.69 -18.48 5.25
N SER A 299 -18.19 -17.34 4.76
CA SER A 299 -18.21 -16.96 3.34
C SER A 299 -17.00 -17.47 2.54
N VAL A 300 -15.99 -18.04 3.20
CA VAL A 300 -14.77 -18.52 2.54
C VAL A 300 -15.09 -19.75 1.70
N ALA A 301 -14.99 -19.59 0.38
CA ALA A 301 -15.24 -20.65 -0.60
C ALA A 301 -13.97 -21.44 -0.94
N SER A 302 -12.78 -20.84 -0.78
CA SER A 302 -11.50 -21.49 -1.10
C SER A 302 -10.36 -21.01 -0.21
N VAL A 303 -9.54 -21.95 0.23
CA VAL A 303 -8.21 -21.74 0.81
C VAL A 303 -7.21 -22.48 -0.07
N GLY A 304 -6.18 -21.80 -0.54
CA GLY A 304 -5.20 -22.38 -1.46
C GLY A 304 -4.17 -23.29 -0.79
N GLY A 305 -3.89 -23.05 0.50
CA GLY A 305 -3.00 -23.84 1.34
C GLY A 305 -3.73 -24.59 2.46
N ASP A 306 -3.06 -24.74 3.60
CA ASP A 306 -3.49 -25.54 4.73
C ASP A 306 -4.37 -24.77 5.72
N LEU A 307 -5.17 -25.52 6.48
CA LEU A 307 -5.92 -25.02 7.65
C LEU A 307 -5.17 -25.39 8.93
N LEU A 308 -4.61 -24.40 9.61
CA LEU A 308 -3.84 -24.60 10.85
C LEU A 308 -4.63 -24.01 12.03
N CYS A 309 -5.23 -24.86 12.86
CA CYS A 309 -6.06 -24.44 14.00
C CYS A 309 -5.55 -25.00 15.34
N GLU A 310 -4.98 -24.16 16.20
CA GLU A 310 -4.45 -24.58 17.51
C GLU A 310 -4.91 -23.70 18.70
N ARG A 311 -5.30 -24.34 19.81
CA ARG A 311 -5.61 -23.70 21.11
C ARG A 311 -6.70 -22.60 21.07
N PHE A 312 -7.96 -23.04 21.03
CA PHE A 312 -9.17 -22.22 21.17
C PHE A 312 -10.15 -22.83 22.17
N LYS A 313 -11.05 -22.02 22.75
CA LYS A 313 -12.02 -22.47 23.78
C LYS A 313 -12.93 -23.61 23.34
N GLN A 314 -13.16 -23.81 22.03
CA GLN A 314 -13.95 -24.93 21.49
C GLN A 314 -13.29 -25.56 20.24
N GLN A 315 -12.34 -26.47 20.43
CA GLN A 315 -11.76 -27.26 19.33
C GLN A 315 -12.75 -28.25 18.68
N SER A 316 -13.90 -28.53 19.30
CA SER A 316 -14.74 -29.70 18.96
C SER A 316 -15.80 -29.49 17.87
N ARG A 317 -15.90 -28.32 17.22
CA ARG A 317 -17.01 -28.01 16.27
C ARG A 317 -16.64 -27.16 15.05
N LEU A 318 -15.39 -27.16 14.59
CA LEU A 318 -14.97 -26.21 13.57
C LEU A 318 -15.28 -26.63 12.12
N PHE A 319 -15.37 -27.93 11.81
CA PHE A 319 -15.74 -28.38 10.47
C PHE A 319 -16.57 -29.68 10.53
N PRO A 320 -17.72 -29.80 9.83
CA PRO A 320 -18.25 -31.13 9.51
C PRO A 320 -17.19 -31.83 8.67
N GLN A 321 -16.83 -33.07 9.05
CA GLN A 321 -15.88 -33.92 8.33
C GLN A 321 -16.19 -33.87 6.83
N GLN A 322 -15.41 -33.11 6.06
CA GLN A 322 -15.35 -33.34 4.63
C GLN A 322 -14.56 -34.63 4.46
N ASN A 323 -15.23 -35.61 3.87
CA ASN A 323 -14.75 -36.94 3.57
C ASN A 323 -13.27 -36.96 3.13
N GLU A 324 -12.38 -37.32 4.05
CA GLU A 324 -11.15 -38.00 3.68
C GLU A 324 -11.55 -39.42 3.26
N GLN A 325 -11.83 -39.60 1.97
CA GLN A 325 -11.65 -40.90 1.35
C GLN A 325 -10.17 -41.03 0.99
N HIS A 326 -9.39 -41.66 1.86
CA HIS A 326 -8.50 -42.77 1.52
C HIS A 326 -8.00 -43.50 2.78
#